data_AF-A0A0C9W2W6-F1
#
_entry.id   AF-A0A0C9W2W6-F1
#
_cell.length_a   1.000
_cell.length_b   1.000
_cell.length_c   1.000
_cell.angle_alpha   90.00
_cell.angle_beta   90.00
_cell.angle_gamma   90.00
#
_symmetry.space_group_name_H-M   'P 1'
#
loop_
_entity.id
_entity.type
_entity.pdbx_description
1 polymer ?
#
loop_
_entity_poly.entity_id
_entity_poly.type
_entity_poly.pdbx_seq_one_letter_code
_entity_poly.pdbx_strand_id
1 'polypeptide(L)'
;MGHLLDRTLFCLTTFLATITTFQYVQPVAAQQYLLGLGIGDITGPVVETNIMTDTGLHMRQRTRAFLIAEADNPSNRVLFLNLDTAMGDSGIHRGILAALQKQFPGVYSESNVAVVGTHQHSGVGGYLENLLPQLTILGFVNQTYQAIVTGSVNAVTKAHADLAAGTISVGNAIGSLLSIIGKTVLNANINRSPSAYLANPAAETAHYQFDQDKDMTLLRFNDVSGNARGFLSFFTVHGTSLYNNNTLISGDNKGMAAYLAEVAAEPNSMPGATSFVAGFSQSNVGDTSPNTVGAFCESPGQPWDGQACDFNSSTCGGTNEDCHGRGPGFRVSDFESNLIIGQTQAQGAQGILNGQLTPVVGSVRSVHQFINMPSYVFTLANGSTVLTCPPAMGFSFAAGTTDGPGAFDFIQSDNSSTPQYDLNTYFKSKF
;
A
#
# COMPACT_ATOMS: atom_id res chain seq x y z
N MET A 1 18.69 -54.42 62.44
CA MET A 1 19.71 -53.38 62.29
C MET A 1 19.87 -53.16 60.79
N GLY A 2 19.15 -52.25 60.16
CA GLY A 2 19.01 -50.84 60.50
C GLY A 2 19.82 -50.08 59.45
N HIS A 3 19.15 -49.29 58.61
CA HIS A 3 19.69 -48.53 57.47
C HIS A 3 19.80 -49.22 56.11
N LEU A 4 18.68 -49.62 55.50
CA LEU A 4 18.60 -49.77 54.04
C LEU A 4 17.18 -49.65 53.46
N LEU A 5 16.28 -48.94 54.16
CA LEU A 5 14.86 -48.82 53.79
C LEU A 5 14.35 -47.38 53.65
N ASP A 6 15.25 -46.37 53.67
CA ASP A 6 14.83 -44.96 53.80
C ASP A 6 15.32 -44.04 52.67
N ARG A 7 15.57 -44.59 51.48
CA ARG A 7 15.99 -43.78 50.31
C ARG A 7 15.27 -44.08 49.00
N THR A 8 14.39 -45.07 48.97
CA THR A 8 13.60 -45.41 47.78
C THR A 8 12.17 -44.87 47.81
N LEU A 9 11.70 -44.29 48.92
CA LEU A 9 10.33 -43.76 49.04
C LEU A 9 10.22 -42.23 48.87
N PHE A 10 11.33 -41.52 48.66
CA PHE A 10 11.33 -40.05 48.45
C PHE A 10 11.55 -39.61 46.99
N CYS A 11 11.78 -40.56 46.08
CA CYS A 11 11.86 -40.28 44.63
C CYS A 11 10.60 -40.69 43.86
N LEU A 12 9.59 -41.29 44.51
CA LEU A 12 8.35 -41.69 43.85
C LEU A 12 7.16 -40.77 44.14
N THR A 13 7.28 -39.82 45.07
CA THR A 13 6.22 -38.87 45.44
C THR A 13 6.44 -37.45 44.91
N THR A 14 7.62 -37.15 44.35
CA THR A 14 7.89 -35.90 43.61
C THR A 14 7.83 -36.05 42.10
N PHE A 15 7.55 -37.27 41.59
CA PHE A 15 7.36 -37.53 40.16
C PHE A 15 5.86 -37.62 39.75
N LEU A 16 4.94 -37.37 40.68
CA LEU A 16 3.49 -37.40 40.47
C LEU A 16 2.79 -36.07 40.82
N ALA A 17 3.56 -35.01 41.06
CA ALA A 17 3.04 -33.67 41.40
C ALA A 17 3.53 -32.55 40.46
N THR A 18 4.22 -32.87 39.37
CA THR A 18 4.18 -32.00 38.19
C THR A 18 2.91 -32.33 37.43
N ILE A 19 1.79 -31.90 38.02
CA ILE A 19 0.55 -31.69 37.32
C ILE A 19 0.93 -30.96 36.04
N THR A 20 0.75 -31.66 34.94
CA THR A 20 0.44 -31.11 33.64
C THR A 20 -0.53 -29.95 33.82
N THR A 21 -0.03 -28.75 34.08
CA THR A 21 -0.60 -27.54 33.51
C THR A 21 -0.26 -27.61 32.03
N PHE A 22 -0.84 -28.58 31.33
CA PHE A 22 -1.35 -28.26 30.01
C PHE A 22 -2.26 -27.08 30.29
N GLN A 23 -1.75 -25.87 30.07
CA GLN A 23 -2.62 -24.78 29.73
C GLN A 23 -3.42 -25.35 28.55
N TYR A 24 -4.63 -25.81 28.83
CA TYR A 24 -5.69 -25.81 27.84
C TYR A 24 -5.73 -24.36 27.42
N VAL A 25 -4.93 -24.01 26.40
CA VAL A 25 -5.23 -22.90 25.53
C VAL A 25 -6.56 -23.33 24.95
N GLN A 26 -7.63 -22.94 25.63
CA GLN A 26 -8.97 -23.04 25.07
C GLN A 26 -8.83 -22.42 23.69
N PRO A 27 -9.11 -23.16 22.60
CA PRO A 27 -9.15 -22.53 21.29
C PRO A 27 -10.12 -21.37 21.47
N VAL A 28 -9.61 -20.14 21.37
CA VAL A 28 -10.47 -18.96 21.46
C VAL A 28 -11.42 -19.14 20.31
N ALA A 29 -12.70 -19.40 20.63
CA ALA A 29 -13.71 -19.60 19.61
C ALA A 29 -13.65 -18.38 18.68
N ALA A 30 -13.51 -18.62 17.38
CA ALA A 30 -13.34 -17.55 16.43
C ALA A 30 -14.53 -16.59 16.55
N GLN A 31 -14.25 -15.34 16.91
CA GLN A 31 -15.28 -14.34 17.11
C GLN A 31 -15.98 -14.05 15.79
N GLN A 32 -17.31 -14.02 15.85
CA GLN A 32 -18.14 -13.69 14.70
C GLN A 32 -18.24 -12.17 14.54
N TYR A 33 -18.16 -11.74 13.28
CA TYR A 33 -18.38 -10.38 12.83
C TYR A 33 -19.43 -10.40 11.71
N LEU A 34 -19.98 -9.23 11.40
CA LEU A 34 -20.67 -9.03 10.12
C LEU A 34 -19.68 -8.43 9.14
N LEU A 35 -19.46 -9.14 8.04
CA LEU A 35 -18.48 -8.83 7.01
C LEU A 35 -19.20 -8.54 5.70
N GLY A 36 -18.86 -7.42 5.07
CA GLY A 36 -19.41 -7.02 3.78
C GLY A 36 -18.30 -6.61 2.83
N LEU A 37 -18.29 -7.15 1.61
CA LEU A 37 -17.26 -6.89 0.61
C LEU A 37 -17.88 -6.35 -0.68
N GLY A 38 -17.17 -5.44 -1.37
CA GLY A 38 -17.71 -4.88 -2.61
C GLY A 38 -16.67 -4.26 -3.53
N ILE A 39 -16.94 -4.35 -4.83
CA ILE A 39 -16.12 -3.76 -5.89
C ILE A 39 -16.92 -2.71 -6.66
N GLY A 40 -16.35 -1.52 -6.84
CA GLY A 40 -16.91 -0.43 -7.63
C GLY A 40 -15.90 0.09 -8.65
N ASP A 41 -16.38 0.50 -9.83
CA ASP A 41 -15.56 1.11 -10.87
C ASP A 41 -15.38 2.60 -10.63
N ILE A 42 -14.13 3.06 -10.57
CA ILE A 42 -13.76 4.47 -10.36
C ILE A 42 -13.00 5.05 -11.56
N THR A 43 -12.99 4.35 -12.69
CA THR A 43 -12.31 4.81 -13.90
C THR A 43 -12.99 6.09 -14.41
N GLY A 44 -12.23 7.18 -14.45
CA GLY A 44 -12.66 8.45 -15.05
C GLY A 44 -12.58 8.43 -16.58
N PRO A 45 -12.55 9.60 -17.23
CA PRO A 45 -12.32 9.67 -18.67
C PRO A 45 -10.91 9.16 -19.01
N VAL A 46 -10.80 8.37 -20.09
CA VAL A 46 -9.57 7.65 -20.45
C VAL A 46 -8.80 8.29 -21.60
N VAL A 47 -9.25 9.47 -22.03
CA VAL A 47 -8.60 10.31 -23.04
C VAL A 47 -8.75 11.76 -22.65
N GLU A 48 -7.76 12.59 -23.00
CA GLU A 48 -7.80 14.05 -22.85
C GLU A 48 -8.01 14.55 -21.39
N THR A 49 -7.50 13.83 -20.38
CA THR A 49 -7.61 14.26 -18.95
C THR A 49 -6.39 14.93 -18.34
N ASN A 50 -5.52 15.51 -19.18
CA ASN A 50 -4.39 16.36 -18.77
C ASN A 50 -3.33 15.70 -17.85
N ILE A 51 -3.42 14.41 -17.53
CA ILE A 51 -2.22 13.60 -17.33
C ILE A 51 -1.65 13.38 -18.71
N MET A 52 -0.39 13.77 -18.91
CA MET A 52 0.35 13.80 -20.18
C MET A 52 -0.23 12.87 -21.25
N THR A 53 -1.18 13.39 -22.04
CA THR A 53 -1.84 12.71 -23.16
C THR A 53 -2.35 11.30 -22.86
N ASP A 54 -3.28 11.13 -21.89
CA ASP A 54 -4.06 9.89 -21.81
C ASP A 54 -4.64 9.54 -23.19
N THR A 55 -4.32 8.36 -23.73
CA THR A 55 -4.73 7.92 -25.07
C THR A 55 -5.60 6.67 -25.07
N GLY A 56 -5.83 6.06 -23.89
CA GLY A 56 -6.68 4.89 -23.80
C GLY A 56 -6.64 4.19 -22.45
N LEU A 57 -7.03 2.92 -22.47
CA LEU A 57 -7.25 2.11 -21.28
C LEU A 57 -6.46 0.80 -21.40
N HIS A 58 -5.59 0.54 -20.44
CA HIS A 58 -4.99 -0.77 -20.22
C HIS A 58 -5.90 -1.61 -19.33
N MET A 59 -6.25 -1.11 -18.14
CA MET A 59 -7.20 -1.77 -17.23
C MET A 59 -7.97 -0.75 -16.40
N ARG A 60 -9.20 -1.11 -16.01
CA ARG A 60 -10.05 -0.24 -15.19
C ARG A 60 -9.50 -0.08 -13.76
N GLN A 61 -9.73 1.09 -13.20
CA GLN A 61 -9.44 1.42 -11.80
C GLN A 61 -10.64 1.06 -10.92
N ARG A 62 -10.40 0.44 -9.77
CA ARG A 62 -11.47 -0.04 -8.88
C ARG A 62 -11.32 0.45 -7.45
N THR A 63 -12.45 0.62 -6.79
CA THR A 63 -12.54 0.67 -5.33
C THR A 63 -12.93 -0.69 -4.80
N ARG A 64 -12.23 -1.16 -3.78
CA ARG A 64 -12.54 -2.37 -3.03
C ARG A 64 -12.90 -1.99 -1.60
N ALA A 65 -14.13 -2.28 -1.22
CA ALA A 65 -14.69 -1.94 0.08
C ALA A 65 -14.67 -3.15 1.02
N PHE A 66 -14.17 -2.94 2.23
CA PHE A 66 -14.12 -3.92 3.30
C PHE A 66 -14.85 -3.36 4.52
N LEU A 67 -16.06 -3.87 4.77
CA LEU A 67 -16.89 -3.48 5.89
C LEU A 67 -16.82 -4.54 6.98
N ILE A 68 -16.47 -4.13 8.19
CA ILE A 68 -16.40 -4.98 9.38
C ILE A 68 -17.30 -4.37 10.44
N ALA A 69 -18.24 -5.13 10.99
CA ALA A 69 -19.05 -4.74 12.13
C ALA A 69 -19.10 -5.83 13.20
N GLU A 70 -19.27 -5.44 14.46
CA GLU A 70 -19.53 -6.42 15.54
C GLU A 70 -20.86 -7.13 15.30
N ALA A 71 -20.92 -8.44 15.51
CA ALA A 71 -22.15 -9.22 15.36
C ALA A 71 -23.23 -8.77 16.37
N ASP A 72 -22.85 -8.55 17.62
CA ASP A 72 -23.78 -8.23 18.71
C ASP A 72 -24.16 -6.74 18.76
N ASN A 73 -23.30 -5.87 18.21
CA ASN A 73 -23.58 -4.44 18.08
C ASN A 73 -23.13 -3.90 16.72
N PRO A 74 -23.93 -4.09 15.65
CA PRO A 74 -23.54 -3.69 14.30
C PRO A 74 -23.29 -2.19 14.12
N SER A 75 -23.65 -1.33 15.08
CA SER A 75 -23.29 0.08 15.04
C SER A 75 -21.79 0.31 15.23
N ASN A 76 -21.11 -0.59 15.95
CA ASN A 76 -19.66 -0.65 16.02
C ASN A 76 -19.12 -1.26 14.72
N ARG A 77 -18.74 -0.38 13.79
CA ARG A 77 -18.30 -0.77 12.45
C ARG A 77 -17.16 0.10 11.96
N VAL A 78 -16.36 -0.45 11.07
CA VAL A 78 -15.33 0.26 10.31
C VAL A 78 -15.46 -0.10 8.83
N LEU A 79 -15.25 0.89 7.97
CA LEU A 79 -15.21 0.75 6.53
C LEU A 79 -13.83 1.14 6.03
N PHE A 80 -13.17 0.22 5.33
CA PHE A 80 -11.90 0.47 4.66
C PHE A 80 -12.11 0.43 3.15
N LEU A 81 -11.76 1.51 2.46
CA LEU A 81 -11.79 1.60 1.00
C LEU A 81 -10.36 1.59 0.46
N ASN A 82 -10.06 0.60 -0.40
CA ASN A 82 -8.81 0.51 -1.14
C ASN A 82 -9.06 0.89 -2.61
N LEU A 83 -8.59 2.07 -3.02
CA LEU A 83 -8.87 2.69 -4.31
C LEU A 83 -7.66 2.54 -5.23
N ASP A 84 -7.86 2.17 -6.49
CA ASP A 84 -6.84 2.26 -7.53
C ASP A 84 -6.59 3.73 -7.95
N THR A 85 -6.18 4.58 -7.00
CA THR A 85 -5.80 5.99 -7.19
C THR A 85 -4.36 6.25 -6.76
N ALA A 86 -3.76 7.31 -7.30
CA ALA A 86 -2.42 7.76 -6.93
C ALA A 86 -2.35 8.19 -5.46
N MET A 87 -3.37 8.75 -4.85
CA MET A 87 -3.37 9.06 -3.43
C MET A 87 -4.80 9.19 -2.90
N GLY A 88 -4.92 9.21 -1.57
CA GLY A 88 -6.10 9.78 -0.92
C GLY A 88 -6.07 11.31 -1.01
N ASP A 89 -7.22 11.94 -0.91
CA ASP A 89 -7.38 13.39 -0.90
C ASP A 89 -8.52 13.79 0.03
N SER A 90 -8.37 14.92 0.71
CA SER A 90 -9.38 15.42 1.64
C SER A 90 -10.69 15.77 0.92
N GLY A 91 -10.63 16.29 -0.29
CA GLY A 91 -11.79 16.56 -1.15
C GLY A 91 -12.51 15.27 -1.54
N ILE A 92 -11.78 14.25 -2.01
CA ILE A 92 -12.37 12.93 -2.31
C ILE A 92 -13.00 12.28 -1.07
N HIS A 93 -12.30 12.30 0.07
CA HIS A 93 -12.81 11.74 1.33
C HIS A 93 -14.14 12.39 1.74
N ARG A 94 -14.19 13.74 1.74
CA ARG A 94 -15.43 14.48 2.04
C ARG A 94 -16.53 14.21 1.01
N GLY A 95 -16.19 14.10 -0.27
CA GLY A 95 -17.13 13.77 -1.34
C GLY A 95 -17.80 12.40 -1.15
N ILE A 96 -16.98 11.37 -0.88
CA ILE A 96 -17.46 10.02 -0.57
C ILE A 96 -18.33 10.05 0.69
N LEU A 97 -17.87 10.69 1.78
CA LEU A 97 -18.62 10.77 3.03
C LEU A 97 -19.96 11.48 2.87
N ALA A 98 -20.02 12.61 2.17
CA ALA A 98 -21.26 13.35 1.95
C ALA A 98 -22.28 12.50 1.18
N ALA A 99 -21.84 11.75 0.16
CA ALA A 99 -22.70 10.84 -0.58
C ALA A 99 -23.15 9.64 0.27
N LEU A 100 -22.24 9.05 1.06
CA LEU A 100 -22.57 7.97 1.98
C LEU A 100 -23.52 8.40 3.09
N GLN A 101 -23.37 9.59 3.66
CA GLN A 101 -24.28 10.12 4.69
C GLN A 101 -25.68 10.37 4.14
N LYS A 102 -25.79 10.79 2.87
CA LYS A 102 -27.08 10.93 2.20
C LYS A 102 -27.77 9.58 1.97
N GLN A 103 -27.01 8.55 1.60
CA GLN A 103 -27.55 7.21 1.30
C GLN A 103 -27.77 6.35 2.55
N PHE A 104 -26.91 6.49 3.56
CA PHE A 104 -26.91 5.74 4.82
C PHE A 104 -26.79 6.69 6.03
N PRO A 105 -27.84 7.47 6.33
CA PRO A 105 -27.79 8.48 7.40
C PRO A 105 -27.38 7.89 8.75
N GLY A 106 -26.35 8.49 9.37
CA GLY A 106 -25.84 8.09 10.69
C GLY A 106 -24.97 6.82 10.72
N VAL A 107 -24.68 6.20 9.57
CA VAL A 107 -23.93 4.94 9.51
C VAL A 107 -22.44 5.17 9.27
N TYR A 108 -22.11 6.10 8.38
CA TYR A 108 -20.73 6.36 7.93
C TYR A 108 -20.35 7.82 8.21
N SER A 109 -19.16 8.02 8.77
CA SER A 109 -18.61 9.32 9.13
C SER A 109 -17.08 9.30 9.05
N GLU A 110 -16.45 10.45 9.26
CA GLU A 110 -14.99 10.60 9.37
C GLU A 110 -14.41 9.67 10.44
N SER A 111 -15.19 9.33 11.47
CA SER A 111 -14.72 8.51 12.57
C SER A 111 -14.52 7.04 12.21
N ASN A 112 -15.16 6.52 11.16
CA ASN A 112 -15.19 5.08 10.86
C ASN A 112 -14.98 4.71 9.39
N VAL A 113 -14.63 5.67 8.52
CA VAL A 113 -14.35 5.43 7.10
C VAL A 113 -12.91 5.82 6.78
N ALA A 114 -12.09 4.83 6.43
CA ALA A 114 -10.75 5.00 5.89
C ALA A 114 -10.76 4.89 4.36
N VAL A 115 -10.07 5.80 3.68
CA VAL A 115 -9.93 5.82 2.21
C VAL A 115 -8.45 5.85 1.87
N VAL A 116 -7.98 4.80 1.21
CA VAL A 116 -6.55 4.58 0.93
C VAL A 116 -6.37 4.32 -0.56
N GLY A 117 -5.45 5.05 -1.20
CA GLY A 117 -5.05 4.81 -2.58
C GLY A 117 -3.99 3.71 -2.67
N THR A 118 -4.00 2.94 -3.76
CA THR A 118 -2.92 1.98 -4.08
C THR A 118 -1.63 2.66 -4.53
N HIS A 119 -1.65 3.97 -4.74
CA HIS A 119 -0.50 4.77 -5.19
C HIS A 119 0.00 4.40 -6.60
N GLN A 120 -0.94 4.04 -7.48
CA GLN A 120 -0.68 3.89 -8.92
C GLN A 120 -0.40 5.25 -9.58
N HIS A 121 0.48 5.32 -10.58
CA HIS A 121 0.83 6.56 -11.30
C HIS A 121 0.36 6.60 -12.77
N SER A 122 -0.50 5.67 -13.16
CA SER A 122 -1.02 5.48 -14.51
C SER A 122 -2.55 5.56 -14.57
N GLY A 123 -3.18 6.48 -13.83
CA GLY A 123 -4.63 6.54 -13.74
C GLY A 123 -5.14 7.96 -13.70
N VAL A 124 -6.44 8.14 -13.92
CA VAL A 124 -7.05 9.44 -14.23
C VAL A 124 -6.69 10.55 -13.25
N GLY A 125 -6.45 11.77 -13.75
CA GLY A 125 -6.04 12.93 -12.96
C GLY A 125 -7.16 13.91 -12.64
N GLY A 126 -6.80 15.01 -11.96
CA GLY A 126 -7.66 16.20 -11.84
C GLY A 126 -8.74 16.10 -10.76
N TYR A 127 -8.54 15.31 -9.72
CA TYR A 127 -9.51 15.13 -8.65
C TYR A 127 -9.06 15.67 -7.28
N LEU A 128 -7.81 16.11 -7.20
CA LEU A 128 -7.20 16.57 -5.96
C LEU A 128 -7.62 18.00 -5.62
N GLU A 129 -7.86 18.26 -4.35
CA GLU A 129 -8.33 19.58 -3.89
C GLU A 129 -7.23 20.65 -3.92
N ASN A 130 -5.99 20.27 -3.61
CA ASN A 130 -4.90 21.22 -3.46
C ASN A 130 -4.29 21.66 -4.80
N LEU A 131 -3.78 22.90 -4.85
CA LEU A 131 -3.26 23.52 -6.06
C LEU A 131 -2.04 22.78 -6.64
N LEU A 132 -1.03 22.46 -5.82
CA LEU A 132 0.25 21.91 -6.29
C LEU A 132 0.06 20.71 -7.24
N PRO A 133 -0.71 19.66 -6.89
CA PRO A 133 -0.91 18.56 -7.81
C PRO A 133 -1.91 18.84 -8.93
N GLN A 134 -2.73 19.90 -8.85
CA GLN A 134 -3.53 20.34 -9.99
C GLN A 134 -2.70 21.02 -11.07
N LEU A 135 -1.53 21.60 -10.73
CA LEU A 135 -0.67 22.30 -11.70
C LEU A 135 -0.25 21.37 -12.85
N THR A 136 0.17 20.15 -12.53
CA THR A 136 0.59 19.16 -13.54
C THR A 136 -0.58 18.54 -14.32
N ILE A 137 -1.81 18.72 -13.84
CA ILE A 137 -3.04 18.22 -14.48
C ILE A 137 -3.86 19.36 -15.12
N LEU A 138 -3.31 20.58 -15.14
CA LEU A 138 -3.96 21.77 -15.68
C LEU A 138 -5.36 22.03 -15.08
N GLY A 139 -5.56 21.65 -13.81
CA GLY A 139 -6.76 21.93 -13.04
C GLY A 139 -7.61 20.72 -12.65
N PHE A 140 -8.85 21.01 -12.25
CA PHE A 140 -9.82 20.04 -11.74
C PHE A 140 -10.73 19.50 -12.86
N VAL A 141 -10.86 18.19 -12.93
CA VAL A 141 -11.70 17.44 -13.86
C VAL A 141 -12.87 16.82 -13.09
N ASN A 142 -14.02 17.49 -13.12
CA ASN A 142 -15.20 17.08 -12.34
C ASN A 142 -15.65 15.66 -12.71
N GLN A 143 -15.54 15.23 -13.96
CA GLN A 143 -15.90 13.88 -14.40
C GLN A 143 -15.07 12.81 -13.66
N THR A 144 -13.76 13.04 -13.49
CA THR A 144 -12.89 12.15 -12.73
C THR A 144 -13.31 12.09 -11.26
N TYR A 145 -13.50 13.26 -10.64
CA TYR A 145 -13.96 13.33 -9.25
C TYR A 145 -15.29 12.58 -9.03
N GLN A 146 -16.27 12.78 -9.91
CA GLN A 146 -17.57 12.12 -9.82
C GLN A 146 -17.47 10.61 -10.04
N ALA A 147 -16.61 10.15 -10.95
CA ALA A 147 -16.37 8.72 -11.16
C ALA A 147 -15.80 8.07 -9.90
N ILE A 148 -14.81 8.70 -9.25
CA ILE A 148 -14.22 8.19 -8.01
C ILE A 148 -15.25 8.15 -6.87
N VAL A 149 -15.99 9.24 -6.65
CA VAL A 149 -17.01 9.31 -5.59
C VAL A 149 -18.11 8.29 -5.83
N THR A 150 -18.69 8.26 -7.02
CA THR A 150 -19.81 7.37 -7.36
C THR A 150 -19.38 5.90 -7.32
N GLY A 151 -18.21 5.58 -7.88
CA GLY A 151 -17.65 4.23 -7.86
C GLY A 151 -17.37 3.73 -6.45
N SER A 152 -16.84 4.59 -5.59
CA SER A 152 -16.61 4.27 -4.17
C SER A 152 -17.92 4.01 -3.44
N VAL A 153 -18.93 4.87 -3.62
CA VAL A 153 -20.27 4.71 -3.03
C VAL A 153 -20.94 3.43 -3.52
N ASN A 154 -20.77 3.06 -4.80
CA ASN A 154 -21.27 1.81 -5.35
C ASN A 154 -20.58 0.59 -4.73
N ALA A 155 -19.25 0.63 -4.51
CA ALA A 155 -18.52 -0.42 -3.81
C ALA A 155 -19.07 -0.60 -2.37
N VAL A 156 -19.30 0.50 -1.66
CA VAL A 156 -19.87 0.49 -0.31
C VAL A 156 -21.31 -0.01 -0.30
N THR A 157 -22.12 0.36 -1.30
CA THR A 157 -23.50 -0.11 -1.43
C THR A 157 -23.53 -1.63 -1.57
N LYS A 158 -22.64 -2.20 -2.40
CA LYS A 158 -22.49 -3.65 -2.54
C LYS A 158 -22.02 -4.29 -1.23
N ALA A 159 -20.97 -3.76 -0.61
CA ALA A 159 -20.46 -4.27 0.66
C ALA A 159 -21.52 -4.22 1.78
N HIS A 160 -22.32 -3.15 1.85
CA HIS A 160 -23.39 -3.01 2.83
C HIS A 160 -24.52 -4.02 2.60
N ALA A 161 -24.90 -4.26 1.34
CA ALA A 161 -25.88 -5.28 0.99
C ALA A 161 -25.37 -6.72 1.19
N ASP A 162 -24.05 -6.90 1.15
CA ASP A 162 -23.32 -8.16 1.29
C ASP A 162 -22.92 -8.49 2.76
N LEU A 163 -23.41 -7.71 3.73
CA LEU A 163 -23.18 -7.95 5.16
C LEU A 163 -23.69 -9.34 5.57
N ALA A 164 -22.77 -10.21 5.96
CA ALA A 164 -23.07 -11.56 6.43
C ALA A 164 -22.15 -11.98 7.59
N ALA A 165 -22.62 -12.91 8.42
CA ALA A 165 -21.82 -13.45 9.52
C ALA A 165 -20.55 -14.16 8.99
N GLY A 166 -19.46 -14.01 9.73
CA GLY A 166 -18.17 -14.57 9.34
C GLY A 166 -17.08 -14.32 10.37
N THR A 167 -15.87 -14.78 10.06
CA THR A 167 -14.69 -14.59 10.91
C THR A 167 -13.58 -13.90 10.13
N ILE A 168 -12.69 -13.22 10.84
CA ILE A 168 -11.49 -12.63 10.25
C ILE A 168 -10.28 -13.42 10.75
N SER A 169 -9.34 -13.69 9.85
CA SER A 169 -8.04 -14.26 10.22
C SER A 169 -6.92 -13.40 9.66
N VAL A 170 -5.82 -13.26 10.39
CA VAL A 170 -4.62 -12.57 9.96
C VAL A 170 -3.51 -13.55 9.64
N GLY A 171 -2.74 -13.27 8.59
CA GLY A 171 -1.54 -14.01 8.25
C GLY A 171 -0.44 -13.07 7.80
N ASN A 172 0.79 -13.45 8.09
CA ASN A 172 1.98 -12.72 7.69
C ASN A 172 2.87 -13.62 6.83
N ALA A 173 3.42 -13.04 5.77
CA ALA A 173 4.59 -13.55 5.08
C ALA A 173 5.82 -12.90 5.74
N ILE A 174 6.44 -13.59 6.70
CA ILE A 174 7.61 -13.09 7.45
C ILE A 174 8.88 -13.64 6.82
N GLY A 175 9.82 -12.75 6.51
CA GLY A 175 11.15 -13.09 6.01
C GLY A 175 11.96 -13.96 6.98
N SER A 176 12.13 -15.24 6.64
CA SER A 176 13.41 -15.96 6.82
C SER A 176 13.41 -17.21 5.95
N LEU A 177 14.29 -17.18 4.94
CA LEU A 177 14.72 -18.23 4.01
C LEU A 177 13.81 -18.60 2.83
N LEU A 178 14.41 -18.32 1.65
CA LEU A 178 14.25 -18.90 0.33
C LEU A 178 12.94 -18.66 -0.45
N SER A 179 13.07 -17.73 -1.39
CA SER A 179 13.01 -18.03 -2.83
C SER A 179 11.92 -19.02 -3.23
N ILE A 180 10.80 -18.47 -3.70
CA ILE A 180 9.83 -19.13 -4.58
C ILE A 180 9.00 -20.25 -3.90
N ILE A 181 9.33 -20.69 -2.68
CA ILE A 181 8.47 -21.59 -1.90
C ILE A 181 8.35 -21.10 -0.46
N GLY A 182 7.32 -20.28 -0.22
CA GLY A 182 6.80 -20.03 1.12
C GLY A 182 7.14 -18.66 1.70
N LYS A 183 6.13 -17.78 1.65
CA LYS A 183 5.92 -16.70 2.63
C LYS A 183 6.92 -15.53 2.65
N THR A 184 7.58 -15.19 1.54
CA THR A 184 8.26 -13.89 1.41
C THR A 184 8.05 -13.29 0.02
N VAL A 185 7.73 -12.00 -0.05
CA VAL A 185 7.58 -11.27 -1.32
C VAL A 185 8.93 -10.63 -1.69
N LEU A 186 9.93 -11.47 -1.92
CA LEU A 186 11.21 -10.99 -2.47
C LEU A 186 11.04 -10.59 -3.93
N ASN A 187 11.93 -9.72 -4.41
CA ASN A 187 11.96 -9.24 -5.80
C ASN A 187 10.69 -8.48 -6.26
N ALA A 188 9.86 -8.03 -5.32
CA ALA A 188 8.73 -7.12 -5.61
C ALA A 188 9.00 -5.65 -5.28
N ASN A 189 10.02 -5.35 -4.47
CA ASN A 189 10.44 -3.97 -4.17
C ASN A 189 11.97 -3.85 -3.98
N ILE A 190 12.49 -2.64 -4.16
CA ILE A 190 13.85 -2.19 -3.83
C ILE A 190 13.83 -0.75 -3.28
N ASN A 191 14.87 -0.32 -2.57
CA ASN A 191 14.96 1.00 -1.97
C ASN A 191 15.50 1.96 -3.04
N ARG A 192 14.78 3.05 -3.30
CA ARG A 192 15.16 4.07 -4.29
C ARG A 192 15.92 5.26 -3.69
N SER A 193 16.17 5.24 -2.38
CA SER A 193 16.94 6.23 -1.62
C SER A 193 17.81 5.57 -0.54
N PRO A 194 18.65 4.56 -0.87
CA PRO A 194 19.41 3.79 0.12
C PRO A 194 20.41 4.64 0.92
N SER A 195 20.96 5.70 0.33
CA SER A 195 21.83 6.66 1.02
C SER A 195 21.10 7.36 2.19
N ALA A 196 19.82 7.68 2.03
CA ALA A 196 18.99 8.26 3.08
C ALA A 196 18.65 7.24 4.18
N TYR A 197 18.39 5.98 3.82
CA TYR A 197 18.20 4.90 4.79
C TYR A 197 19.45 4.71 5.67
N LEU A 198 20.65 4.78 5.08
CA LEU A 198 21.92 4.67 5.81
C LEU A 198 22.22 5.86 6.75
N ALA A 199 21.47 6.96 6.65
CA ALA A 199 21.54 8.07 7.58
C ALA A 199 20.78 7.80 8.90
N ASN A 200 19.96 6.74 8.96
CA ASN A 200 19.33 6.30 10.20
C ASN A 200 20.41 5.81 11.19
N PRO A 201 20.17 5.90 12.52
CA PRO A 201 21.10 5.40 13.52
C PRO A 201 21.46 3.92 13.28
N ALA A 202 22.75 3.60 13.29
CA ALA A 202 23.22 2.23 13.04
C ALA A 202 22.64 1.19 14.02
N ALA A 203 22.34 1.60 15.26
CA ALA A 203 21.69 0.75 16.24
C ALA A 203 20.24 0.40 15.85
N GLU A 204 19.54 1.30 15.15
CA GLU A 204 18.19 1.05 14.63
C GLU A 204 18.24 0.13 13.42
N THR A 205 19.08 0.44 12.42
CA THR A 205 19.16 -0.36 11.19
C THR A 205 19.63 -1.79 11.45
N ALA A 206 20.42 -2.03 12.50
CA ALA A 206 20.82 -3.37 12.93
C ALA A 206 19.66 -4.30 13.37
N HIS A 207 18.46 -3.76 13.63
CA HIS A 207 17.26 -4.56 13.93
C HIS A 207 16.60 -5.15 12.69
N TYR A 208 16.97 -4.68 11.49
CA TYR A 208 16.30 -5.03 10.25
C TYR A 208 17.25 -5.78 9.31
N GLN A 209 16.72 -6.80 8.63
CA GLN A 209 17.48 -7.54 7.63
C GLN A 209 17.65 -6.75 6.32
N PHE A 210 16.69 -5.87 6.00
CA PHE A 210 16.63 -5.14 4.74
C PHE A 210 16.41 -3.65 5.00
N ASP A 211 16.76 -2.83 4.01
CA ASP A 211 16.52 -1.39 3.96
C ASP A 211 15.09 -1.01 3.50
N GLN A 212 14.20 -2.00 3.45
CA GLN A 212 12.76 -1.80 3.26
C GLN A 212 11.98 -2.98 3.84
N ASP A 213 10.70 -2.77 4.11
CA ASP A 213 9.82 -3.85 4.52
C ASP A 213 9.59 -4.84 3.35
N LYS A 214 9.85 -6.13 3.62
CA LYS A 214 9.60 -7.23 2.69
C LYS A 214 8.38 -8.07 3.08
N ASP A 215 7.80 -7.78 4.23
CA ASP A 215 6.72 -8.55 4.82
C ASP A 215 5.38 -8.11 4.21
N MET A 216 4.53 -9.10 3.89
CA MET A 216 3.14 -8.87 3.54
C MET A 216 2.25 -9.33 4.68
N THR A 217 1.38 -8.44 5.15
CA THR A 217 0.33 -8.76 6.13
C THR A 217 -1.00 -8.86 5.41
N LEU A 218 -1.83 -9.84 5.75
CA LEU A 218 -3.13 -10.05 5.10
C LEU A 218 -4.21 -10.35 6.13
N LEU A 219 -5.36 -9.68 5.98
CA LEU A 219 -6.63 -10.02 6.64
C LEU A 219 -7.50 -10.81 5.66
N ARG A 220 -7.85 -12.03 6.03
CA ARG A 220 -8.77 -12.91 5.28
C ARG A 220 -10.16 -12.81 5.89
N PHE A 221 -11.16 -12.61 5.03
CA PHE A 221 -12.57 -12.52 5.41
C PHE A 221 -13.23 -13.85 5.10
N ASN A 222 -13.66 -14.58 6.13
CA ASN A 222 -14.25 -15.90 5.99
C ASN A 222 -15.77 -15.85 6.11
N ASP A 223 -16.47 -16.69 5.34
CA ASP A 223 -17.86 -17.03 5.63
C ASP A 223 -17.97 -17.96 6.87
N VAL A 224 -19.21 -18.26 7.27
CA VAL A 224 -19.50 -19.19 8.38
C VAL A 224 -19.06 -20.63 8.12
N SER A 225 -18.81 -21.01 6.87
CA SER A 225 -18.31 -22.33 6.46
C SER A 225 -16.77 -22.38 6.45
N GLY A 226 -16.11 -21.26 6.71
CA GLY A 226 -14.66 -21.12 6.67
C GLY A 226 -14.07 -20.85 5.29
N ASN A 227 -14.88 -20.62 4.25
CA ASN A 227 -14.39 -20.26 2.92
C ASN A 227 -14.00 -18.79 2.87
N ALA A 228 -12.95 -18.46 2.11
CA ALA A 228 -12.54 -17.08 1.90
C ALA A 228 -13.51 -16.36 0.97
N ARG A 229 -14.12 -15.26 1.45
CA ARG A 229 -14.90 -14.30 0.65
C ARG A 229 -14.02 -13.22 0.01
N GLY A 230 -12.81 -13.04 0.54
CA GLY A 230 -11.87 -12.05 0.06
C GLY A 230 -10.75 -11.81 1.07
N PHE A 231 -9.87 -10.87 0.75
CA PHE A 231 -8.80 -10.45 1.64
C PHE A 231 -8.42 -8.98 1.45
N LEU A 232 -7.82 -8.39 2.47
CA LEU A 232 -7.13 -7.10 2.42
C LEU A 232 -5.68 -7.30 2.84
N SER A 233 -4.74 -7.03 1.93
CA SER A 233 -3.30 -7.15 2.16
C SER A 233 -2.62 -5.78 2.25
N PHE A 234 -1.51 -5.73 2.99
CA PHE A 234 -0.65 -4.58 3.17
C PHE A 234 0.77 -4.98 2.79
N PHE A 235 1.33 -4.29 1.80
CA PHE A 235 2.68 -4.53 1.29
C PHE A 235 3.25 -3.25 0.67
N THR A 236 4.53 -2.97 0.89
CA THR A 236 5.21 -1.72 0.53
C THR A 236 5.81 -1.79 -0.88
N VAL A 237 5.08 -1.32 -1.89
CA VAL A 237 5.65 -1.18 -3.24
C VAL A 237 4.94 -0.07 -3.99
N HIS A 238 5.70 0.89 -4.50
CA HIS A 238 5.15 2.00 -5.27
C HIS A 238 4.42 1.51 -6.53
N GLY A 239 3.32 2.18 -6.90
CA GLY A 239 2.61 1.90 -8.14
C GLY A 239 3.23 2.63 -9.33
N THR A 240 4.49 2.34 -9.62
CA THR A 240 5.31 2.91 -10.71
C THR A 240 5.97 1.82 -11.55
N SER A 241 5.30 0.68 -11.73
CA SER A 241 5.79 -0.33 -12.66
C SER A 241 5.62 0.12 -14.12
N LEU A 242 4.54 0.84 -14.41
CA LEU A 242 4.36 1.56 -15.65
C LEU A 242 5.05 2.92 -15.56
N TYR A 243 5.88 3.23 -16.56
CA TYR A 243 6.73 4.42 -16.53
C TYR A 243 5.94 5.71 -16.83
N ASN A 244 6.57 6.86 -16.58
CA ASN A 244 5.97 8.19 -16.79
C ASN A 244 5.61 8.51 -18.26
N ASN A 245 6.11 7.72 -19.22
CA ASN A 245 5.76 7.82 -20.64
C ASN A 245 4.54 6.97 -21.03
N ASN A 246 3.97 6.19 -20.11
CA ASN A 246 2.73 5.45 -20.33
C ASN A 246 1.55 6.42 -20.47
N THR A 247 0.70 6.18 -21.47
CA THR A 247 -0.50 6.97 -21.76
C THR A 247 -1.80 6.19 -21.53
N LEU A 248 -1.73 4.97 -21.01
CA LEU A 248 -2.89 4.09 -20.82
C LEU A 248 -3.30 4.02 -19.35
N ILE A 249 -4.59 4.24 -19.10
CA ILE A 249 -5.16 4.14 -17.75
C ILE A 249 -5.05 2.72 -17.20
N SER A 250 -4.58 2.58 -15.96
CA SER A 250 -4.25 1.33 -15.29
C SER A 250 -4.32 1.46 -13.75
N GLY A 251 -4.49 0.32 -13.07
CA GLY A 251 -4.32 0.20 -11.62
C GLY A 251 -2.88 -0.11 -11.19
N ASP A 252 -1.93 -0.14 -12.15
CA ASP A 252 -0.52 -0.52 -11.96
C ASP A 252 -0.39 -1.88 -11.23
N ASN A 253 0.72 -2.12 -10.53
CA ASN A 253 1.07 -3.46 -10.07
C ASN A 253 0.12 -3.99 -8.98
N LYS A 254 -0.43 -3.12 -8.13
CA LYS A 254 -1.42 -3.49 -7.10
C LYS A 254 -2.79 -3.75 -7.70
N GLY A 255 -3.22 -2.95 -8.68
CA GLY A 255 -4.44 -3.21 -9.44
C GLY A 255 -4.34 -4.52 -10.23
N MET A 256 -3.17 -4.79 -10.82
CA MET A 256 -2.86 -6.06 -11.49
C MET A 256 -2.88 -7.24 -10.51
N ALA A 257 -2.25 -7.11 -9.34
CA ALA A 257 -2.28 -8.14 -8.30
C ALA A 257 -3.72 -8.49 -7.86
N ALA A 258 -4.55 -7.45 -7.67
CA ALA A 258 -5.96 -7.61 -7.33
C ALA A 258 -6.75 -8.32 -8.44
N TYR A 259 -6.56 -7.89 -9.69
CA TYR A 259 -7.16 -8.53 -10.87
C TYR A 259 -6.81 -10.02 -10.96
N LEU A 260 -5.53 -10.36 -10.83
CA LEU A 260 -5.05 -11.74 -10.89
C LEU A 260 -5.65 -12.61 -9.77
N ALA A 261 -5.74 -12.08 -8.55
CA ALA A 261 -6.33 -12.80 -7.43
C ALA A 261 -7.85 -13.02 -7.60
N GLU A 262 -8.57 -12.00 -8.09
CA GLU A 262 -10.01 -12.05 -8.33
C GLU A 262 -10.36 -13.04 -9.45
N VAL A 263 -9.64 -13.00 -10.58
CA VAL A 263 -9.83 -13.95 -11.69
C VAL A 263 -9.43 -15.37 -11.30
N ALA A 264 -8.38 -15.54 -10.48
CA ALA A 264 -8.01 -16.86 -9.99
C ALA A 264 -9.09 -17.49 -9.08
N ALA A 265 -9.77 -16.67 -8.27
CA ALA A 265 -10.87 -17.12 -7.42
C ALA A 265 -12.14 -17.41 -8.23
N GLU A 266 -12.43 -16.60 -9.26
CA GLU A 266 -13.65 -16.69 -10.07
C GLU A 266 -13.35 -16.54 -11.58
N PRO A 267 -12.79 -17.56 -12.25
CA PRO A 267 -12.27 -17.44 -13.62
C PRO A 267 -13.36 -17.23 -14.69
N ASN A 268 -14.62 -17.51 -14.36
CA ASN A 268 -15.76 -17.32 -15.26
C ASN A 268 -16.44 -15.95 -15.08
N SER A 269 -16.05 -15.19 -14.05
CA SER A 269 -16.61 -13.86 -13.78
C SER A 269 -15.87 -12.81 -14.60
N MET A 270 -16.62 -11.83 -15.13
CA MET A 270 -16.00 -10.68 -15.79
C MET A 270 -15.19 -9.85 -14.78
N PRO A 271 -14.08 -9.21 -15.18
CA PRO A 271 -13.25 -8.44 -14.26
C PRO A 271 -14.05 -7.35 -13.54
N GLY A 272 -14.13 -7.40 -12.21
CA GLY A 272 -14.93 -6.51 -11.36
C GLY A 272 -16.38 -6.91 -11.09
N ALA A 273 -16.81 -8.03 -11.65
CA ALA A 273 -18.08 -8.67 -11.36
C ALA A 273 -17.92 -9.85 -10.39
N THR A 274 -16.72 -10.06 -9.84
CA THR A 274 -16.46 -11.12 -8.86
C THR A 274 -17.17 -10.85 -7.54
N SER A 275 -17.59 -11.91 -6.86
CA SER A 275 -18.02 -11.85 -5.46
C SER A 275 -16.82 -11.88 -4.50
N PHE A 276 -15.74 -12.55 -4.89
CA PHE A 276 -14.46 -12.51 -4.23
C PHE A 276 -13.79 -11.14 -4.42
N VAL A 277 -13.34 -10.53 -3.32
CA VAL A 277 -12.71 -9.19 -3.32
C VAL A 277 -11.26 -9.27 -2.82
N ALA A 278 -10.30 -8.83 -3.65
CA ALA A 278 -8.87 -8.89 -3.32
C ALA A 278 -8.26 -7.49 -3.19
N GLY A 279 -7.99 -7.06 -1.96
CA GLY A 279 -7.39 -5.76 -1.64
C GLY A 279 -5.88 -5.86 -1.54
N PHE A 280 -5.17 -5.00 -2.28
CA PHE A 280 -3.73 -4.77 -2.14
C PHE A 280 -3.52 -3.31 -1.76
N SER A 281 -3.34 -3.06 -0.47
CA SER A 281 -3.14 -1.73 0.08
C SER A 281 -1.66 -1.42 0.25
N GLN A 282 -1.37 -0.12 0.32
CA GLN A 282 -0.05 0.35 0.70
C GLN A 282 0.16 0.23 2.22
N SER A 283 1.42 0.11 2.61
CA SER A 283 1.89 0.42 3.96
C SER A 283 2.80 1.66 3.85
N ASN A 284 4.00 1.63 4.41
CA ASN A 284 5.08 2.61 4.29
C ASN A 284 5.82 2.50 2.93
N VAL A 285 5.36 3.25 1.92
CA VAL A 285 5.81 3.11 0.52
C VAL A 285 6.81 4.17 0.03
N GLY A 286 7.19 5.14 0.87
CA GLY A 286 7.86 6.38 0.45
C GLY A 286 9.14 6.20 -0.36
N ASP A 287 10.00 5.28 0.05
CA ASP A 287 11.32 4.98 -0.53
C ASP A 287 11.39 3.60 -1.19
N THR A 288 10.24 2.94 -1.42
CA THR A 288 10.18 1.68 -2.16
C THR A 288 9.96 1.92 -3.64
N SER A 289 10.48 1.05 -4.49
CA SER A 289 10.28 1.03 -5.94
C SER A 289 9.98 -0.40 -6.43
N PRO A 290 9.08 -0.58 -7.42
CA PRO A 290 8.87 -1.88 -8.08
C PRO A 290 9.98 -2.22 -9.10
N ASN A 291 10.91 -1.30 -9.35
CA ASN A 291 11.94 -1.43 -10.37
C ASN A 291 13.15 -2.21 -9.84
N THR A 292 12.93 -3.51 -9.60
CA THR A 292 13.80 -4.37 -8.79
C THR A 292 15.14 -4.75 -9.41
N VAL A 293 15.40 -4.39 -10.66
CA VAL A 293 16.74 -4.57 -11.28
C VAL A 293 17.71 -3.48 -10.80
N GLY A 294 17.20 -2.34 -10.33
CA GLY A 294 17.98 -1.19 -9.88
C GLY A 294 17.96 -0.03 -10.88
N ALA A 295 18.60 1.07 -10.52
CA ALA A 295 18.67 2.29 -11.32
C ALA A 295 19.95 2.40 -12.14
N PHE A 296 19.81 2.66 -13.44
CA PHE A 296 20.92 2.71 -14.38
C PHE A 296 20.78 3.89 -15.34
N CYS A 297 21.93 4.31 -15.87
CA CYS A 297 21.99 5.33 -16.89
C CYS A 297 21.49 4.81 -18.24
N GLU A 298 20.60 5.58 -18.84
CA GLU A 298 20.08 5.40 -20.19
C GLU A 298 20.57 6.55 -21.07
N SER A 299 21.89 6.55 -21.34
CA SER A 299 22.61 7.67 -21.98
C SER A 299 23.36 7.22 -23.23
N PRO A 300 22.68 6.80 -24.32
CA PRO A 300 23.34 6.21 -25.50
C PRO A 300 24.50 7.06 -26.04
N GLY A 301 25.68 6.44 -26.15
CA GLY A 301 26.89 7.08 -26.65
C GLY A 301 27.71 7.85 -25.61
N GLN A 302 27.27 7.92 -24.36
CA GLN A 302 28.05 8.47 -23.26
C GLN A 302 28.89 7.39 -22.54
N PRO A 303 30.03 7.75 -21.91
CA PRO A 303 30.86 6.80 -21.18
C PRO A 303 30.15 6.10 -20.01
N TRP A 304 29.11 6.72 -19.45
CA TRP A 304 28.32 6.21 -18.33
C TRP A 304 27.08 5.43 -18.75
N ASP A 305 26.83 5.24 -20.05
CA ASP A 305 25.68 4.47 -20.53
C ASP A 305 25.66 3.04 -19.95
N GLY A 306 24.51 2.61 -19.44
CA GLY A 306 24.34 1.29 -18.82
C GLY A 306 25.02 1.12 -17.46
N GLN A 307 25.73 2.13 -16.94
CA GLN A 307 26.29 2.09 -15.59
C GLN A 307 25.20 2.32 -14.54
N ALA A 308 25.45 1.90 -13.30
CA ALA A 308 24.56 2.24 -12.19
C ALA A 308 24.56 3.76 -11.97
N CYS A 309 23.40 4.32 -11.63
CA CYS A 309 23.32 5.73 -11.27
C CYS A 309 24.16 6.06 -10.03
N ASP A 310 24.49 7.34 -9.85
CA ASP A 310 25.11 7.81 -8.62
C ASP A 310 24.26 7.45 -7.39
N PHE A 311 24.92 6.90 -6.37
CA PHE A 311 24.29 6.37 -5.17
C PHE A 311 23.59 7.44 -4.31
N ASN A 312 24.09 8.67 -4.31
CA ASN A 312 23.57 9.74 -3.47
C ASN A 312 22.62 10.67 -4.23
N SER A 313 22.97 11.03 -5.46
CA SER A 313 22.24 12.03 -6.25
C SER A 313 21.30 11.43 -7.30
N SER A 314 21.39 10.12 -7.56
CA SER A 314 20.65 9.45 -8.64
C SER A 314 20.89 10.11 -10.00
N THR A 315 22.17 10.34 -10.33
CA THR A 315 22.57 11.03 -11.56
C THR A 315 23.44 10.19 -12.48
N CYS A 316 23.49 10.58 -13.75
CA CYS A 316 24.26 10.03 -14.85
C CYS A 316 24.99 11.19 -15.55
N GLY A 317 26.33 11.22 -15.49
CA GLY A 317 27.08 12.37 -16.00
C GLY A 317 26.83 13.69 -15.25
N GLY A 318 26.21 13.64 -14.07
CA GLY A 318 25.90 14.81 -13.24
C GLY A 318 24.44 15.29 -13.31
N THR A 319 23.61 14.72 -14.19
CA THR A 319 22.18 15.05 -14.34
C THR A 319 21.30 13.85 -14.01
N ASN A 320 20.04 14.07 -13.64
CA ASN A 320 19.15 13.01 -13.13
C ASN A 320 18.28 12.38 -14.23
N GLU A 321 18.06 13.08 -15.35
CA GLU A 321 17.09 12.72 -16.39
C GLU A 321 17.34 11.35 -17.01
N ASP A 322 18.61 10.93 -17.11
CA ASP A 322 18.97 9.65 -17.70
C ASP A 322 19.03 8.51 -16.65
N CYS A 323 18.79 8.79 -15.37
CA CYS A 323 18.83 7.79 -14.32
C CYS A 323 17.47 7.11 -14.12
N HIS A 324 17.29 5.92 -14.69
CA HIS A 324 16.02 5.19 -14.65
C HIS A 324 16.11 3.87 -13.88
N GLY A 325 15.13 3.64 -13.02
CA GLY A 325 14.84 2.35 -12.41
C GLY A 325 14.36 1.36 -13.47
N ARG A 326 14.90 0.14 -13.45
CA ARG A 326 14.49 -0.95 -14.36
C ARG A 326 13.64 -1.99 -13.65
N GLY A 327 12.42 -2.19 -14.16
CA GLY A 327 11.56 -3.29 -13.74
C GLY A 327 12.10 -4.68 -14.13
N PRO A 328 11.59 -5.77 -13.52
CA PRO A 328 12.05 -7.13 -13.83
C PRO A 328 11.77 -7.56 -15.28
N GLY A 329 10.81 -6.92 -15.95
CA GLY A 329 10.43 -7.16 -17.35
C GLY A 329 10.96 -6.13 -18.34
N PHE A 330 11.85 -5.20 -17.93
CA PHE A 330 12.21 -4.00 -18.72
C PHE A 330 12.73 -4.26 -20.14
N ARG A 331 13.31 -5.45 -20.40
CA ARG A 331 13.78 -5.85 -21.73
C ARG A 331 12.65 -6.18 -22.71
N VAL A 332 11.44 -6.40 -22.19
CA VAL A 332 10.22 -6.66 -22.95
C VAL A 332 9.35 -5.39 -22.96
N SER A 333 8.93 -4.95 -21.78
CA SER A 333 8.19 -3.70 -21.56
C SER A 333 8.03 -3.41 -20.06
N ASP A 334 7.64 -2.17 -19.75
CA ASP A 334 7.12 -1.78 -18.43
C ASP A 334 5.81 -2.52 -18.08
N PHE A 335 4.95 -2.82 -19.08
CA PHE A 335 3.78 -3.69 -18.88
C PHE A 335 4.13 -5.11 -18.42
N GLU A 336 5.22 -5.69 -18.93
CA GLU A 336 5.72 -6.99 -18.45
C GLU A 336 6.22 -6.87 -17.01
N SER A 337 6.92 -5.79 -16.69
CA SER A 337 7.35 -5.50 -15.31
C SER A 337 6.15 -5.37 -14.37
N ASN A 338 5.11 -4.64 -14.78
CA ASN A 338 3.85 -4.50 -14.06
C ASN A 338 3.17 -5.84 -13.81
N LEU A 339 3.13 -6.72 -14.82
CA LEU A 339 2.58 -8.06 -14.67
C LEU A 339 3.39 -8.89 -13.66
N ILE A 340 4.72 -8.92 -13.77
CA ILE A 340 5.59 -9.70 -12.88
C ILE A 340 5.45 -9.23 -11.42
N ILE A 341 5.47 -7.92 -11.16
CA ILE A 341 5.33 -7.38 -9.80
C ILE A 341 3.93 -7.63 -9.25
N GLY A 342 2.88 -7.50 -10.08
CA GLY A 342 1.51 -7.84 -9.69
C GLY A 342 1.34 -9.33 -9.37
N GLN A 343 1.90 -10.22 -10.20
CA GLN A 343 1.92 -11.68 -9.97
C GLN A 343 2.65 -12.03 -8.68
N THR A 344 3.81 -11.41 -8.42
CA THR A 344 4.61 -11.67 -7.22
C THR A 344 3.82 -11.31 -5.96
N GLN A 345 3.11 -10.17 -5.96
CA GLN A 345 2.21 -9.80 -4.86
C GLN A 345 1.04 -10.80 -4.71
N ALA A 346 0.38 -11.18 -5.81
CA ALA A 346 -0.75 -12.11 -5.79
C ALA A 346 -0.34 -13.51 -5.28
N GLN A 347 0.82 -14.00 -5.70
CA GLN A 347 1.39 -15.26 -5.22
C GLN A 347 1.77 -15.19 -3.74
N GLY A 348 2.34 -14.06 -3.29
CA GLY A 348 2.59 -13.79 -1.87
C GLY A 348 1.32 -13.90 -1.03
N ALA A 349 0.24 -13.23 -1.46
CA ALA A 349 -1.05 -13.30 -0.81
C ALA A 349 -1.63 -14.72 -0.79
N GLN A 350 -1.57 -15.45 -1.92
CA GLN A 350 -2.01 -16.85 -1.97
C GLN A 350 -1.21 -17.76 -1.03
N GLY A 351 0.10 -17.55 -0.95
CA GLY A 351 0.97 -18.28 -0.02
C GLY A 351 0.57 -18.08 1.45
N ILE A 352 0.13 -16.87 1.81
CA ILE A 352 -0.41 -16.58 3.15
C ILE A 352 -1.77 -17.26 3.33
N LEU A 353 -2.68 -17.13 2.36
CA LEU A 353 -4.04 -17.70 2.43
C LEU A 353 -4.06 -19.22 2.60
N ASN A 354 -3.09 -19.92 1.99
CA ASN A 354 -2.90 -21.36 2.10
C ASN A 354 -2.09 -21.79 3.32
N GLY A 355 -1.54 -20.83 4.08
CA GLY A 355 -0.75 -21.05 5.28
C GLY A 355 -1.58 -21.10 6.56
N GLN A 356 -0.86 -21.13 7.69
CA GLN A 356 -1.47 -20.97 9.01
C GLN A 356 -1.88 -19.51 9.22
N LEU A 357 -3.15 -19.30 9.59
CA LEU A 357 -3.71 -18.00 9.89
C LEU A 357 -4.13 -17.94 11.37
N THR A 358 -4.00 -16.76 11.97
CA THR A 358 -4.40 -16.50 13.35
C THR A 358 -5.78 -15.85 13.37
N PRO A 359 -6.78 -16.38 14.10
CA PRO A 359 -8.07 -15.73 14.23
C PRO A 359 -7.95 -14.32 14.84
N VAL A 360 -8.69 -13.36 14.30
CA VAL A 360 -8.81 -12.02 14.86
C VAL A 360 -10.01 -11.97 15.79
N VAL A 361 -9.78 -11.63 17.05
CA VAL A 361 -10.80 -11.51 18.10
C VAL A 361 -10.68 -10.15 18.77
N GLY A 362 -11.79 -9.60 19.24
CA GLY A 362 -11.87 -8.32 19.94
C GLY A 362 -13.01 -7.44 19.43
N SER A 363 -13.07 -6.24 20.00
CA SER A 363 -14.03 -5.22 19.61
C SER A 363 -13.62 -4.48 18.34
N VAL A 364 -14.61 -4.05 17.55
CA VAL A 364 -14.40 -3.18 16.38
C VAL A 364 -14.49 -1.73 16.82
N ARG A 365 -13.38 -1.00 16.76
CA ARG A 365 -13.28 0.41 17.17
C ARG A 365 -12.48 1.21 16.16
N SER A 366 -12.72 2.51 16.13
CA SER A 366 -11.98 3.46 15.32
C SER A 366 -11.79 4.77 16.09
N VAL A 367 -10.70 5.47 15.77
CA VAL A 367 -10.37 6.77 16.34
C VAL A 367 -9.91 7.66 15.20
N HIS A 368 -10.39 8.90 15.19
CA HIS A 368 -10.08 9.88 14.16
C HIS A 368 -9.82 11.23 14.83
N GLN A 369 -8.85 11.98 14.31
CA GLN A 369 -8.57 13.34 14.72
C GLN A 369 -8.05 14.17 13.55
N PHE A 370 -8.59 15.37 13.38
CA PHE A 370 -7.96 16.39 12.55
C PHE A 370 -6.83 17.06 13.33
N ILE A 371 -5.64 17.10 12.73
CA ILE A 371 -4.47 17.77 13.30
C ILE A 371 -4.08 18.92 12.36
N ASN A 372 -3.93 20.11 12.92
CA ASN A 372 -3.35 21.23 12.20
C ASN A 372 -1.83 21.05 12.13
N MET A 373 -1.36 20.38 11.07
CA MET A 373 0.05 20.06 10.88
C MET A 373 0.96 21.29 10.73
N PRO A 374 0.54 22.43 10.15
CA PRO A 374 1.32 23.66 10.25
C PRO A 374 1.38 24.17 11.69
N SER A 375 2.55 24.12 12.33
CA SER A 375 2.79 24.55 13.73
C SER A 375 2.25 23.61 14.81
N TYR A 376 2.17 22.31 14.54
CA TYR A 376 1.85 21.29 15.54
C TYR A 376 3.01 21.14 16.54
N VAL A 377 2.71 21.29 17.83
CA VAL A 377 3.69 21.24 18.92
C VAL A 377 3.69 19.84 19.55
N PHE A 378 4.87 19.25 19.71
CA PHE A 378 5.04 17.94 20.33
C PHE A 378 6.37 17.83 21.09
N THR A 379 6.49 16.80 21.93
CA THR A 379 7.67 16.57 22.78
C THR A 379 8.48 15.39 22.24
N LEU A 380 9.77 15.59 22.03
CA LEU A 380 10.72 14.55 21.62
C LEU A 380 11.06 13.62 22.79
N ALA A 381 11.63 12.45 22.48
CA ALA A 381 12.06 11.47 23.50
C ALA A 381 13.07 12.04 24.52
N ASN A 382 13.84 13.06 24.14
CA ASN A 382 14.77 13.76 25.04
C ASN A 382 14.08 14.83 25.93
N GLY A 383 12.75 14.95 25.89
CA GLY A 383 11.98 15.91 26.67
C GLY A 383 11.91 17.33 26.08
N SER A 384 12.61 17.60 24.97
CA SER A 384 12.52 18.90 24.29
C SER A 384 11.21 19.05 23.54
N THR A 385 10.63 20.25 23.59
CA THR A 385 9.43 20.59 22.83
C THR A 385 9.83 21.22 21.50
N VAL A 386 9.27 20.70 20.42
CA VAL A 386 9.48 21.19 19.06
C VAL A 386 8.14 21.44 18.37
N LEU A 387 8.18 22.10 17.22
CA LEU A 387 7.00 22.36 16.40
C LEU A 387 7.29 22.01 14.93
N THR A 388 6.25 21.58 14.22
CA THR A 388 6.31 21.32 12.77
C THR A 388 6.26 22.62 11.96
N CYS A 389 6.89 22.62 10.79
CA CYS A 389 6.91 23.78 9.90
C CYS A 389 5.64 23.87 9.02
N PRO A 390 5.31 25.06 8.50
CA PRO A 390 4.46 25.17 7.31
C PRO A 390 5.01 24.31 6.14
N PRO A 391 4.14 23.79 5.26
CA PRO A 391 4.57 22.94 4.16
C PRO A 391 5.48 23.70 3.19
N ALA A 392 6.64 23.12 2.88
CA ALA A 392 7.59 23.62 1.89
C ALA A 392 8.24 22.43 1.18
N MET A 393 8.66 22.64 -0.07
CA MET A 393 9.37 21.65 -0.87
C MET A 393 10.83 22.10 -1.07
N GLY A 394 11.78 21.22 -0.79
CA GLY A 394 13.19 21.46 -1.09
C GLY A 394 13.51 21.32 -2.59
N PHE A 395 14.72 21.70 -3.01
CA PHE A 395 15.14 21.63 -4.42
C PHE A 395 14.99 20.23 -5.02
N SER A 396 15.38 19.18 -4.28
CA SER A 396 15.28 17.79 -4.73
C SER A 396 13.85 17.30 -5.00
N PHE A 397 12.80 18.04 -4.62
CA PHE A 397 11.44 17.73 -5.10
C PHE A 397 11.37 17.74 -6.63
N ALA A 398 12.00 18.74 -7.26
CA ALA A 398 12.02 18.88 -8.71
C ALA A 398 12.95 17.88 -9.41
N ALA A 399 13.80 17.16 -8.65
CA ALA A 399 14.65 16.08 -9.15
C ALA A 399 13.88 14.77 -9.39
N GLY A 400 12.64 14.66 -8.92
CA GLY A 400 11.88 13.41 -9.02
C GLY A 400 12.60 12.25 -8.33
N THR A 401 12.46 11.06 -8.90
CA THR A 401 13.14 9.84 -8.40
C THR A 401 13.63 9.00 -9.56
N THR A 402 14.31 7.88 -9.30
CA THR A 402 14.67 6.92 -10.34
C THR A 402 13.45 6.27 -11.02
N ASP A 403 12.27 6.29 -10.40
CA ASP A 403 11.03 5.76 -11.00
C ASP A 403 10.34 6.74 -11.96
N GLY A 404 10.81 7.99 -11.97
CA GLY A 404 10.29 9.07 -12.77
C GLY A 404 11.14 10.30 -12.50
N PRO A 405 12.25 10.48 -13.24
CA PRO A 405 13.16 11.59 -13.03
C PRO A 405 12.46 12.92 -13.23
N GLY A 406 12.98 13.90 -12.50
CA GLY A 406 12.64 15.29 -12.66
C GLY A 406 13.14 15.87 -13.97
N ALA A 407 13.12 17.19 -14.08
CA ALA A 407 13.66 17.90 -15.22
C ALA A 407 14.49 19.10 -14.73
N PHE A 408 15.32 19.65 -15.62
CA PHE A 408 16.12 20.87 -15.41
C PHE A 408 17.30 20.68 -14.46
N ASP A 409 17.96 19.51 -14.55
CA ASP A 409 19.22 19.20 -13.86
C ASP A 409 19.15 19.29 -12.32
N PHE A 410 17.94 19.26 -11.74
CA PHE A 410 17.77 19.14 -10.30
C PHE A 410 18.23 17.75 -9.85
N ILE A 411 19.00 17.69 -8.77
CA ILE A 411 19.52 16.42 -8.24
C ILE A 411 18.87 16.05 -6.91
N GLN A 412 18.82 14.75 -6.62
CA GLN A 412 18.49 14.30 -5.28
C GLN A 412 19.61 14.64 -4.30
N SER A 413 19.27 14.72 -3.01
CA SER A 413 20.22 15.02 -1.93
C SER A 413 20.88 16.42 -2.01
N ASP A 414 20.28 17.38 -2.72
CA ASP A 414 20.75 18.77 -2.72
C ASP A 414 20.41 19.44 -1.37
N ASN A 415 21.45 19.79 -0.62
CA ASN A 415 21.38 20.46 0.67
C ASN A 415 21.85 21.92 0.64
N SER A 416 21.99 22.50 -0.56
CA SER A 416 22.46 23.86 -0.73
C SER A 416 21.44 24.88 -0.21
N SER A 417 21.95 25.93 0.45
CA SER A 417 21.15 27.06 0.95
C SER A 417 21.05 28.21 -0.05
N THR A 418 21.81 28.12 -1.15
CA THR A 418 21.83 29.11 -2.24
C THR A 418 21.08 28.52 -3.42
N PRO A 419 20.07 29.20 -3.98
CA PRO A 419 19.39 28.72 -5.18
C PRO A 419 20.38 28.47 -6.31
N GLN A 420 20.56 27.20 -6.67
CA GLN A 420 21.35 26.83 -7.85
C GLN A 420 20.51 26.86 -9.14
N TYR A 421 19.19 26.88 -8.99
CA TYR A 421 18.21 26.75 -10.06
C TYR A 421 17.18 27.88 -9.99
N ASP A 422 16.78 28.42 -11.14
CA ASP A 422 15.66 29.37 -11.22
C ASP A 422 14.34 28.60 -11.12
N LEU A 423 13.76 28.59 -9.92
CA LEU A 423 12.45 28.00 -9.66
C LEU A 423 11.34 28.61 -10.54
N ASN A 424 11.49 29.87 -10.98
CA ASN A 424 10.52 30.45 -11.92
C ASN A 424 10.60 29.78 -13.28
N THR A 425 11.78 29.34 -13.74
CA THR A 425 11.92 28.58 -14.98
C THR A 425 11.31 27.20 -14.85
N TYR A 426 11.53 26.51 -13.71
CA TYR A 426 10.91 25.22 -13.45
C TYR A 426 9.38 25.30 -13.53
N PHE A 427 8.76 26.22 -12.79
CA PHE A 427 7.30 26.36 -12.81
C PHE A 427 6.80 26.87 -14.17
N LYS A 428 7.43 27.87 -14.79
CA LYS A 428 7.03 28.36 -16.12
C LYS A 428 7.13 27.32 -17.24
N SER A 429 7.97 26.31 -17.10
CA SER A 429 8.11 25.26 -18.12
C SER A 429 7.04 24.16 -18.04
N LYS A 430 6.34 24.08 -16.91
CA LYS A 430 5.22 23.16 -16.69
C LYS A 430 3.88 23.79 -17.11
N PHE A 431 3.89 25.03 -17.61
CA PHE A 431 2.77 25.78 -18.19
C PHE A 431 3.14 26.28 -19.59
#